data_AF-A0A8D8PEH5-F1
#
_entry.id   AF-A0A8D8PEH5-F1
#
_cell.length_a   1.000
_cell.length_b   1.000
_cell.length_c   1.000
_cell.angle_alpha   90.00
_cell.angle_beta   90.00
_cell.angle_gamma   90.00
#
_symmetry.space_group_name_H-M   'P 1'
#
loop_
_entity.id
_entity.type
_entity.pdbx_description
1 polymer ?
#
loop_
_entity_poly.entity_id
_entity_poly.type
_entity_poly.pdbx_seq_one_letter_code
_entity_poly.pdbx_strand_id
1 'polypeptide(L)'
;MSSSPKLEVKPDPDGEEPEAKRGRIEGLDTLGPYIAGQDNAKSFVYLSDIPQLCKDEPCVLGVDEAGRGPVLGPMVYGIAFSPIDKKDVLKKLGFADSKQLTEEKREHIFDEMNKQDFATESIGWAVEVISPNDISMSMLRRSKRSLNEVSMDSAIGLIHKAIEAGVNIAEVYVDTVGPPEKYQA
;
A
#
# COMPACT_ATOMS: atom_id res chain seq x y z
N MET A 1 -56.41 2.72 -26.79
CA MET A 1 -55.61 2.09 -25.73
C MET A 1 -54.18 2.61 -25.88
N SER A 2 -53.95 3.84 -25.41
CA SER A 2 -53.19 4.15 -24.18
C SER A 2 -51.70 3.80 -24.29
N SER A 3 -50.94 4.72 -24.86
CA SER A 3 -49.48 4.76 -24.74
C SER A 3 -49.11 5.10 -23.29
N SER A 4 -48.53 4.15 -22.57
CA SER A 4 -47.93 4.41 -21.26
C SER A 4 -46.58 5.10 -21.45
N PRO A 5 -46.26 6.17 -20.72
CA PRO A 5 -44.95 6.81 -20.83
C PRO A 5 -43.87 5.92 -20.18
N LYS A 6 -42.73 5.78 -20.86
CA LYS A 6 -41.52 5.23 -20.24
C LYS A 6 -41.06 6.21 -19.16
N LEU A 7 -41.09 5.78 -17.90
CA LEU A 7 -40.40 6.47 -16.82
C LEU A 7 -38.89 6.36 -17.07
N GLU A 8 -38.29 7.42 -17.58
CA GLU A 8 -36.86 7.67 -17.41
C GLU A 8 -36.60 7.87 -15.92
N VAL A 9 -35.88 6.93 -15.31
CA VAL A 9 -35.31 7.12 -13.98
C VAL A 9 -34.18 8.14 -14.14
N LYS A 10 -34.46 9.40 -13.76
CA LYS A 10 -33.40 10.40 -13.60
C LYS A 10 -32.50 9.95 -12.44
N PRO A 11 -31.18 10.10 -12.56
CA PRO A 11 -30.30 9.90 -11.42
C PRO A 11 -30.66 10.93 -10.34
N ASP A 12 -30.81 10.45 -9.11
CA ASP A 12 -30.98 11.31 -7.93
C ASP A 12 -29.79 12.28 -7.82
N PRO A 13 -30.02 13.61 -7.75
CA PRO A 13 -28.93 14.58 -7.75
C PRO A 13 -28.21 14.70 -6.40
N ASP A 14 -28.72 14.03 -5.37
CA ASP A 14 -28.21 14.12 -3.98
C ASP A 14 -27.94 12.72 -3.38
N GLY A 15 -27.48 11.78 -4.22
CA GLY A 15 -26.91 10.52 -3.74
C GLY A 15 -25.49 10.75 -3.22
N GLU A 16 -25.33 11.42 -2.08
CA GLU A 16 -24.07 11.37 -1.35
C GLU A 16 -23.77 9.92 -0.99
N GLU A 17 -22.83 9.31 -1.71
CA GLU A 17 -22.24 8.05 -1.27
C GLU A 17 -21.67 8.24 0.13
N PRO A 18 -21.90 7.29 1.06
CA PRO A 18 -21.52 7.44 2.46
C PRO A 18 -20.03 7.76 2.57
N GLU A 19 -19.68 8.75 3.42
CA GLU A 19 -18.32 9.26 3.65
C GLU A 19 -17.25 8.18 3.85
N ALA A 20 -17.65 6.98 4.29
CA ALA A 20 -16.78 5.81 4.44
C ALA A 20 -16.11 5.31 3.14
N LYS A 21 -16.66 5.64 1.95
CA LYS A 21 -16.07 5.30 0.64
C LYS A 21 -15.06 6.33 0.13
N ARG A 22 -15.05 7.54 0.68
CA ARG A 22 -14.21 8.66 0.22
C ARG A 22 -12.80 8.50 0.79
N GLY A 23 -12.00 7.62 0.20
CA GLY A 23 -10.58 7.45 0.57
C GLY A 23 -10.10 6.02 0.79
N ARG A 24 -10.85 5.01 0.36
CA ARG A 24 -10.39 3.62 0.37
C ARG A 24 -9.87 3.21 -0.99
N ILE A 25 -8.84 2.37 -0.97
CA ILE A 25 -8.29 1.71 -2.14
C ILE A 25 -8.79 0.26 -2.09
N GLU A 26 -9.78 -0.04 -2.94
CA GLU A 26 -10.41 -1.36 -3.10
C GLU A 26 -9.87 -2.11 -4.35
N GLY A 27 -8.99 -1.48 -5.12
CA GLY A 27 -8.44 -2.00 -6.35
C GLY A 27 -7.81 -0.91 -7.22
N LEU A 28 -7.48 -1.24 -8.47
CA LEU A 28 -6.86 -0.29 -9.41
C LEU A 28 -7.77 0.87 -9.80
N ASP A 29 -9.07 0.60 -9.88
CA ASP A 29 -10.10 1.57 -10.24
C ASP A 29 -10.26 2.69 -9.21
N THR A 30 -9.94 2.41 -7.94
CA THR A 30 -9.97 3.39 -6.84
C THR A 30 -8.60 3.97 -6.51
N LEU A 31 -7.51 3.26 -6.83
CA LEU A 31 -6.12 3.71 -6.60
C LEU A 31 -5.81 5.02 -7.32
N GLY A 32 -6.11 5.11 -8.62
CA GLY A 32 -5.84 6.31 -9.43
C GLY A 32 -6.54 7.56 -8.90
N PRO A 33 -7.88 7.53 -8.71
CA PRO A 33 -8.62 8.62 -8.08
C PRO A 33 -8.13 8.98 -6.68
N TYR A 34 -7.75 7.99 -5.87
CA TYR A 34 -7.21 8.23 -4.53
C TYR A 34 -5.93 9.06 -4.59
N ILE A 35 -4.97 8.67 -5.43
CA ILE A 35 -3.69 9.37 -5.59
C ILE A 35 -3.91 10.77 -6.17
N ALA A 36 -4.79 10.90 -7.17
CA ALA A 36 -5.12 12.19 -7.79
C ALA A 36 -5.75 13.19 -6.80
N GLY A 37 -6.41 12.69 -5.74
CA GLY A 37 -6.96 13.50 -4.66
C GLY A 37 -5.94 13.95 -3.61
N GLN A 38 -4.71 13.45 -3.61
CA GLN A 38 -3.69 13.81 -2.62
C GLN A 38 -2.90 15.07 -3.02
N ASP A 39 -2.38 15.77 -2.02
CA ASP A 39 -1.40 16.84 -2.21
C ASP A 39 0.00 16.24 -2.46
N ASN A 40 0.36 16.07 -3.74
CA ASN A 40 1.64 15.49 -4.16
C ASN A 40 2.88 16.31 -3.74
N ALA A 41 2.72 17.50 -3.15
CA ALA A 41 3.83 18.24 -2.57
C ALA A 41 4.26 17.68 -1.20
N LYS A 42 3.42 16.87 -0.56
CA LYS A 42 3.63 16.32 0.77
C LYS A 42 3.69 14.81 0.74
N SER A 43 4.49 14.25 1.63
CA SER A 43 4.45 12.81 1.86
C SER A 43 3.13 12.41 2.53
N PHE A 44 2.64 11.23 2.21
CA PHE A 44 1.46 10.66 2.85
C PHE A 44 1.63 9.16 3.09
N VAL A 45 0.86 8.64 4.05
CA VAL A 45 0.81 7.21 4.35
C VAL A 45 -0.62 6.72 4.18
N TYR A 46 -0.77 5.59 3.51
CA TYR A 46 -2.03 4.86 3.44
C TYR A 46 -1.85 3.48 4.06
N LEU A 47 -2.83 3.05 4.86
CA LEU A 47 -2.90 1.74 5.47
C LEU A 47 -4.21 1.09 5.05
N SER A 48 -4.15 -0.14 4.54
CA SER A 48 -5.35 -0.91 4.20
C SER A 48 -6.13 -1.29 5.47
N ASP A 49 -7.35 -1.77 5.28
CA ASP A 49 -8.05 -2.45 6.37
C ASP A 49 -7.20 -3.64 6.87
N ILE A 50 -7.12 -3.80 8.19
CA ILE A 50 -6.33 -4.86 8.83
C ILE A 50 -7.21 -6.10 8.98
N PRO A 51 -6.89 -7.22 8.31
CA PRO A 51 -7.67 -8.43 8.46
C PRO A 51 -7.61 -8.94 9.90
N GLN A 52 -8.72 -9.48 10.39
CA GLN A 52 -8.80 -9.96 11.78
C GLN A 52 -7.79 -11.09 12.05
N LEU A 53 -7.56 -11.96 11.07
CA LEU A 53 -6.53 -13.00 11.14
C LEU A 53 -5.14 -12.42 11.42
N CYS A 54 -4.81 -11.26 10.86
CA CYS A 54 -3.51 -10.63 11.07
C CYS A 54 -3.32 -10.05 12.49
N LYS A 55 -4.40 -9.89 13.24
CA LYS A 55 -4.37 -9.47 14.65
C LYS A 55 -4.27 -10.66 15.59
N ASP A 56 -4.92 -11.76 15.22
CA ASP A 56 -5.04 -12.95 16.06
C ASP A 56 -3.86 -13.93 15.88
N GLU A 57 -3.29 -14.00 14.68
CA GLU A 57 -2.24 -14.97 14.32
C GLU A 57 -0.88 -14.30 14.07
N PRO A 58 0.25 -14.97 14.42
CA PRO A 58 1.58 -14.51 14.07
C PRO A 58 1.76 -14.28 12.56
N CYS A 59 2.19 -13.08 12.21
CA CYS A 59 2.33 -12.62 10.83
C CYS A 59 3.79 -12.49 10.39
N VAL A 60 4.01 -12.74 9.11
CA VAL A 60 5.20 -12.30 8.38
C VAL A 60 4.90 -10.97 7.70
N LEU A 61 5.87 -10.04 7.75
CA LEU A 61 5.81 -8.74 7.08
C LEU A 61 6.99 -8.60 6.11
N GLY A 62 6.70 -8.18 4.88
CA GLY A 62 7.70 -7.79 3.88
C GLY A 62 7.75 -6.27 3.72
N VAL A 63 8.94 -5.71 3.51
CA VAL A 63 9.19 -4.29 3.23
C VAL A 63 9.99 -4.18 1.93
N ASP A 64 9.55 -3.29 1.04
CA ASP A 64 10.23 -3.01 -0.23
C ASP A 64 10.03 -1.53 -0.63
N GLU A 65 10.81 -1.04 -1.60
CA GLU A 65 10.71 0.31 -2.13
C GLU A 65 10.71 0.41 -3.66
N ALA A 66 10.16 1.51 -4.16
CA ALA A 66 10.25 1.89 -5.57
C ALA A 66 10.57 3.39 -5.70
N GLY A 67 11.22 3.76 -6.80
CA GLY A 67 11.48 5.19 -7.10
C GLY A 67 12.69 5.80 -6.39
N ARG A 68 13.63 4.99 -5.88
CA ARG A 68 14.85 5.49 -5.24
C ARG A 68 15.85 6.14 -6.20
N GLY A 69 16.00 5.60 -7.41
CA GLY A 69 17.00 6.02 -8.39
C GLY A 69 16.63 7.22 -9.31
N PRO A 70 15.36 7.40 -9.72
CA PRO A 70 14.95 8.52 -10.55
C PRO A 70 15.23 9.90 -9.93
N VAL A 71 15.50 10.88 -10.78
CA VAL A 71 15.67 12.30 -10.37
C VAL A 71 14.32 12.99 -10.17
N LEU A 72 13.28 12.50 -10.84
CA LEU A 72 11.93 13.04 -10.80
C LEU A 72 10.97 11.97 -10.28
N GLY A 73 9.94 12.42 -9.56
CA GLY A 73 8.92 11.56 -8.99
C GLY A 73 9.18 11.19 -7.52
N PRO A 74 8.16 10.67 -6.82
CA PRO A 74 8.28 10.30 -5.43
C PRO A 74 9.09 9.02 -5.25
N MET A 75 9.55 8.80 -4.02
CA MET A 75 10.01 7.49 -3.57
C MET A 75 8.87 6.84 -2.77
N VAL A 76 8.57 5.57 -3.02
CA VAL A 76 7.46 4.86 -2.37
C VAL A 76 8.03 3.70 -1.57
N TYR A 77 7.66 3.61 -0.30
CA TYR A 77 7.87 2.44 0.54
C TYR A 77 6.56 1.68 0.69
N GLY A 78 6.62 0.36 0.58
CA GLY A 78 5.47 -0.52 0.75
C GLY A 78 5.76 -1.60 1.78
N ILE A 79 4.75 -1.93 2.57
CA ILE A 79 4.72 -3.12 3.40
C ILE A 79 3.51 -4.00 3.06
N ALA A 80 3.69 -5.30 3.14
CA ALA A 80 2.61 -6.28 3.07
C ALA A 80 2.82 -7.34 4.16
N PHE A 81 1.73 -7.77 4.80
CA PHE A 81 1.79 -8.74 5.89
C PHE A 81 0.64 -9.74 5.79
N SER A 82 0.91 -10.97 6.26
CA SER A 82 -0.03 -12.09 6.25
C SER A 82 0.32 -13.10 7.35
N PRO A 83 -0.65 -13.88 7.87
CA PRO A 83 -0.35 -14.95 8.82
C PRO A 83 0.64 -15.97 8.24
N ILE A 84 1.57 -16.44 9.08
CA ILE A 84 2.65 -17.36 8.66
C ILE A 84 2.08 -18.65 8.04
N ASP A 85 0.92 -19.11 8.51
CA ASP A 85 0.26 -20.33 8.04
C ASP A 85 -0.51 -20.14 6.72
N LYS A 86 -0.63 -18.90 6.21
CA LYS A 86 -1.35 -18.56 4.97
C LYS A 86 -0.43 -18.36 3.77
N LYS A 87 0.80 -18.90 3.79
CA LYS A 87 1.75 -18.85 2.65
C LYS A 87 1.17 -19.32 1.32
N ASP A 88 0.20 -20.23 1.34
CA ASP A 88 -0.45 -20.71 0.11
C ASP A 88 -1.34 -19.65 -0.55
N VAL A 89 -1.84 -18.66 0.20
CA VAL A 89 -2.55 -17.50 -0.37
C VAL A 89 -1.61 -16.70 -1.28
N LEU A 90 -0.39 -16.43 -0.84
CA LEU A 90 0.62 -15.73 -1.64
C LEU A 90 0.95 -16.50 -2.93
N LYS A 91 1.04 -17.84 -2.86
CA LYS A 91 1.23 -18.67 -4.06
C LYS A 91 0.04 -18.59 -5.02
N LYS A 92 -1.19 -18.63 -4.50
CA LYS A 92 -2.42 -18.52 -5.31
C LYS A 92 -2.52 -17.20 -6.06
N LEU A 93 -2.08 -16.11 -5.42
CA LEU A 93 -2.00 -14.79 -6.05
C LEU A 93 -0.89 -14.71 -7.12
N GLY A 94 0.00 -15.70 -7.22
CA GLY A 94 1.00 -15.75 -8.28
C GLY A 94 2.28 -14.97 -7.99
N PHE A 95 2.57 -14.69 -6.71
CA PHE A 95 3.86 -14.15 -6.24
C PHE A 95 5.05 -15.11 -6.48
N ALA A 96 4.77 -16.38 -6.77
CA ALA A 96 5.76 -17.47 -6.72
C ALA A 96 6.67 -17.66 -7.95
N ASP A 97 6.62 -16.80 -8.98
CA ASP A 97 7.47 -17.00 -10.17
C ASP A 97 8.51 -15.87 -10.32
N SER A 98 9.76 -16.23 -10.07
CA SER A 98 10.95 -15.38 -10.07
C SER A 98 11.34 -14.98 -11.49
N LYS A 99 10.60 -14.05 -12.08
CA LYS A 99 11.05 -13.14 -13.16
C LYS A 99 10.34 -11.81 -12.94
N GLN A 100 10.94 -10.70 -13.41
CA GLN A 100 10.32 -9.37 -13.35
C GLN A 100 8.83 -9.48 -13.73
N LEU A 101 7.94 -9.25 -12.75
CA LEU A 101 6.51 -9.18 -13.01
C LEU A 101 6.29 -8.10 -14.07
N THR A 102 5.49 -8.39 -15.10
CA THR A 102 5.04 -7.34 -16.01
C THR A 102 4.19 -6.33 -15.23
N GLU A 103 4.06 -5.12 -15.76
CA GLU A 103 3.18 -4.11 -15.17
C GLU A 103 1.75 -4.63 -15.03
N GLU A 104 1.22 -5.22 -16.12
CA GLU A 104 -0.10 -5.87 -16.15
C GLU A 104 -0.25 -6.96 -15.06
N LYS A 105 0.80 -7.76 -14.80
CA LYS A 105 0.74 -8.80 -13.77
C LYS A 105 0.76 -8.20 -12.37
N ARG A 106 1.52 -7.12 -12.12
CA ARG A 106 1.50 -6.42 -10.82
C ARG A 106 0.13 -5.81 -10.55
N GLU A 107 -0.44 -5.17 -11.56
CA GLU A 107 -1.78 -4.61 -11.53
C GLU A 107 -2.82 -5.68 -11.20
N HIS A 108 -2.81 -6.80 -11.91
CA HIS A 108 -3.73 -7.90 -11.65
C HIS A 108 -3.59 -8.46 -10.22
N ILE A 109 -2.36 -8.67 -9.74
CA ILE A 109 -2.11 -9.16 -8.37
C ILE A 109 -2.64 -8.16 -7.34
N PHE A 110 -2.41 -6.87 -7.54
CA PHE A 110 -2.90 -5.84 -6.63
C PHE A 110 -4.44 -5.82 -6.58
N ASP A 111 -5.10 -5.97 -7.73
CA ASP A 111 -6.56 -6.03 -7.77
C ASP A 111 -7.10 -7.27 -7.04
N GLU A 112 -6.49 -8.45 -7.28
CA GLU A 112 -6.85 -9.69 -6.60
C GLU A 112 -6.62 -9.61 -5.08
N MET A 113 -5.54 -8.97 -4.64
CA MET A 113 -5.27 -8.74 -3.22
C MET A 113 -6.37 -7.93 -2.51
N ASN A 114 -7.02 -7.01 -3.23
CA ASN A 114 -8.03 -6.11 -2.65
C ASN A 114 -9.47 -6.55 -2.90
N LYS A 115 -9.72 -7.49 -3.83
CA LYS A 115 -11.08 -7.91 -4.23
C LYS A 115 -11.43 -9.35 -3.88
N GLN A 116 -10.46 -10.24 -3.75
CA GLN A 116 -10.75 -11.64 -3.45
C GLN A 116 -10.83 -11.87 -1.95
N ASP A 117 -11.94 -12.46 -1.49
CA ASP A 117 -12.19 -12.73 -0.06
C ASP A 117 -11.02 -13.47 0.62
N PHE A 118 -10.47 -14.49 -0.04
CA PHE A 118 -9.36 -15.25 0.52
C PHE A 118 -8.08 -14.41 0.74
N ALA A 119 -7.91 -13.33 -0.02
CA ALA A 119 -6.79 -12.40 0.08
C ALA A 119 -7.10 -11.28 1.08
N THR A 120 -8.26 -10.64 0.99
CA THR A 120 -8.67 -9.54 1.90
C THR A 120 -8.84 -10.02 3.35
N GLU A 121 -9.15 -11.29 3.57
CA GLU A 121 -9.21 -11.88 4.92
C GLU A 121 -7.83 -12.20 5.52
N SER A 122 -6.77 -12.24 4.71
CA SER A 122 -5.46 -12.76 5.13
C SER A 122 -4.27 -11.86 4.82
N ILE A 123 -4.44 -10.81 4.04
CA ILE A 123 -3.37 -9.90 3.62
C ILE A 123 -3.78 -8.47 3.95
N GLY A 124 -2.91 -7.76 4.66
CA GLY A 124 -2.96 -6.31 4.78
C GLY A 124 -1.70 -5.68 4.22
N TRP A 125 -1.78 -4.39 3.87
CA TRP A 125 -0.66 -3.66 3.29
C TRP A 125 -0.72 -2.18 3.65
N ALA A 126 0.42 -1.51 3.57
CA ALA A 126 0.52 -0.08 3.78
C ALA A 126 1.58 0.50 2.85
N VAL A 127 1.44 1.77 2.48
CA VAL A 127 2.43 2.49 1.68
C VAL A 127 2.70 3.86 2.25
N GLU A 128 3.95 4.28 2.18
CA GLU A 128 4.36 5.68 2.34
C GLU A 128 4.83 6.19 0.98
N VAL A 129 4.18 7.25 0.50
CA VAL A 129 4.64 7.99 -0.69
C VAL A 129 5.40 9.20 -0.18
N ILE A 130 6.71 9.22 -0.41
CA ILE A 130 7.60 10.30 0.02
C ILE A 130 7.74 11.29 -1.12
N SER A 131 7.31 12.53 -0.89
CA SER A 131 7.31 13.53 -1.96
C SER A 131 8.74 13.92 -2.38
N PRO A 132 8.96 14.28 -3.65
CA PRO A 132 10.26 14.81 -4.09
C PRO A 132 10.70 16.04 -3.29
N ASN A 133 9.72 16.83 -2.83
CA ASN A 133 9.95 17.99 -1.98
C ASN A 133 10.49 17.59 -0.60
N ASP A 134 9.91 16.57 0.04
CA ASP A 134 10.36 16.10 1.35
C ASP A 134 11.74 15.43 1.27
N ILE A 135 12.03 14.71 0.18
CA ILE A 135 13.38 14.17 -0.11
C ILE A 135 14.37 15.34 -0.25
N SER A 136 14.07 16.33 -1.09
CA SER A 136 14.94 17.48 -1.34
C SER A 136 15.18 18.29 -0.06
N MET A 137 14.13 18.60 0.68
CA MET A 137 14.21 19.34 1.95
C MET A 137 15.00 18.56 3.00
N SER A 138 14.85 17.23 3.07
CA SER A 138 15.61 16.39 4.01
C SER A 138 17.10 16.37 3.69
N MET A 139 17.48 16.25 2.42
CA MET A 139 18.88 16.14 2.00
C MET A 139 19.62 17.49 1.95
N LEU A 140 18.89 18.59 1.71
CA LEU A 140 19.46 19.92 1.55
C LEU A 140 19.37 20.81 2.82
N ARG A 141 18.76 20.31 3.90
CA ARG A 141 18.71 21.03 5.19
C ARG A 141 20.11 21.18 5.82
N ARG A 142 20.22 22.11 6.78
CA ARG A 142 21.49 22.41 7.50
C ARG A 142 22.11 21.17 8.16
N SER A 143 21.31 20.43 8.93
CA SER A 143 21.70 19.13 9.49
C SER A 143 21.29 18.04 8.52
N LYS A 144 22.10 17.80 7.48
CA LYS A 144 21.76 16.91 6.37
C LYS A 144 21.27 15.55 6.85
N ARG A 145 20.19 15.05 6.23
CA ARG A 145 19.72 13.68 6.35
C ARG A 145 19.92 13.00 5.02
N SER A 146 20.69 11.93 5.01
CA SER A 146 20.97 11.14 3.82
C SER A 146 19.71 10.42 3.33
N LEU A 147 19.71 10.02 2.06
CA LEU A 147 18.63 9.21 1.51
C LEU A 147 18.50 7.86 2.23
N ASN A 148 19.60 7.29 2.73
CA ASN A 148 19.58 6.07 3.54
C ASN A 148 18.81 6.26 4.85
N GLU A 149 19.00 7.39 5.53
CA GLU A 149 18.26 7.70 6.76
C GLU A 149 16.77 7.93 6.46
N VAL A 150 16.44 8.65 5.38
CA VAL A 150 15.04 8.80 4.95
C VAL A 150 14.40 7.44 4.68
N SER A 151 15.08 6.57 3.93
CA SER A 151 14.64 5.20 3.65
C SER A 151 14.42 4.35 4.90
N MET A 152 15.39 4.37 5.83
CA MET A 152 15.33 3.57 7.05
C MET A 152 14.18 4.03 7.95
N ASP A 153 14.01 5.34 8.12
CA ASP A 153 12.95 5.90 8.94
C ASP A 153 11.56 5.62 8.35
N SER A 154 11.43 5.60 7.01
CA SER A 154 10.18 5.21 6.32
C SER A 154 9.84 3.73 6.52
N ALA A 155 10.82 2.83 6.36
CA ALA A 155 10.64 1.41 6.61
C ALA A 155 10.21 1.15 8.08
N ILE A 156 10.91 1.75 9.04
CA ILE A 156 10.58 1.65 10.48
C ILE A 156 9.19 2.25 10.76
N GLY A 157 8.89 3.41 10.18
CA GLY A 157 7.61 4.10 10.35
C GLY A 157 6.43 3.26 9.90
N LEU A 158 6.54 2.58 8.76
CA LEU A 158 5.50 1.67 8.27
C LEU A 158 5.35 0.43 9.17
N ILE A 159 6.46 -0.17 9.62
CA ILE A 159 6.41 -1.31 10.56
C ILE A 159 5.71 -0.89 11.86
N HIS A 160 6.09 0.25 12.44
CA HIS A 160 5.46 0.76 13.66
C HIS A 160 3.95 1.01 13.46
N LYS A 161 3.55 1.57 12.31
CA LYS A 161 2.12 1.76 12.00
C LYS A 161 1.35 0.46 11.95
N ALA A 162 1.93 -0.62 11.40
CA ALA A 162 1.29 -1.93 11.40
C ALA A 162 1.14 -2.48 12.84
N ILE A 163 2.16 -2.31 13.70
CA ILE A 163 2.09 -2.69 15.12
C ILE A 163 1.01 -1.89 15.86
N GLU A 164 0.98 -0.57 15.67
CA GLU A 164 -0.02 0.34 16.26
C GLU A 164 -1.46 -0.01 15.81
N ALA A 165 -1.61 -0.50 14.58
CA ALA A 165 -2.89 -0.98 14.04
C ALA A 165 -3.29 -2.37 14.56
N GLY A 166 -2.45 -3.02 15.37
CA GLY A 166 -2.72 -4.27 16.06
C GLY A 166 -2.28 -5.53 15.31
N VAL A 167 -1.43 -5.40 14.28
CA VAL A 167 -0.88 -6.57 13.57
C VAL A 167 0.06 -7.34 14.49
N ASN A 168 -0.13 -8.65 14.62
CA ASN A 168 0.71 -9.54 15.42
C ASN A 168 1.96 -9.96 14.62
N ILE A 169 2.89 -9.02 14.45
CA ILE A 169 4.11 -9.24 13.66
C ILE A 169 5.08 -10.16 14.42
N ALA A 170 5.46 -11.28 13.80
CA ALA A 170 6.45 -12.21 14.32
C ALA A 170 7.77 -12.19 13.52
N GLU A 171 7.69 -11.97 12.20
CA GLU A 171 8.85 -11.93 11.32
C GLU A 171 8.79 -10.72 10.40
N VAL A 172 9.94 -10.07 10.17
CA VAL A 172 10.07 -8.94 9.23
C VAL A 172 11.19 -9.25 8.23
N TYR A 173 10.89 -9.11 6.95
CA TYR A 173 11.82 -9.25 5.84
C TYR A 173 11.91 -7.90 5.12
N VAL A 174 13.11 -7.35 5.01
CA VAL A 174 13.34 -6.02 4.40
C VAL A 174 14.25 -6.20 3.20
N ASP A 175 13.84 -5.71 2.03
CA ASP A 175 14.77 -5.54 0.92
C ASP A 175 15.62 -4.30 1.16
N THR A 176 16.94 -4.44 1.10
CA THR A 176 17.87 -3.35 1.46
C THR A 176 18.84 -3.05 0.33
N VAL A 177 19.03 -1.77 0.08
CA VAL A 177 20.07 -1.22 -0.78
C VAL A 177 21.33 -0.92 0.03
N GLY A 178 22.12 -1.95 0.33
CA GLY A 178 23.38 -1.81 1.07
C GLY A 178 23.70 -3.03 1.94
N PRO A 179 24.67 -2.93 2.86
CA PRO A 179 25.01 -4.01 3.80
C PRO A 179 23.85 -4.26 4.77
N PRO A 180 23.24 -5.46 4.77
CA PRO A 180 22.09 -5.78 5.63
C PRO A 180 22.37 -5.62 7.13
N GLU A 181 23.62 -5.80 7.55
CA GLU A 181 24.02 -5.77 8.96
C GLU A 181 23.81 -4.39 9.60
N LYS A 182 23.88 -3.32 8.79
CA LYS A 182 23.63 -1.95 9.27
C LYS A 182 22.15 -1.63 9.41
N TYR A 183 21.29 -2.32 8.67
CA TYR A 183 19.83 -2.18 8.73
C TYR A 183 19.21 -3.03 9.84
N GLN A 184 19.89 -4.11 10.23
CA GLN A 184 19.43 -5.04 11.26
C GLN A 184 19.80 -4.62 12.70
N ALA A 185 20.87 -3.83 12.86
CA ALA A 185 21.49 -3.51 14.15
C ALA A 185 20.73 -2.47 15.00
#